data_AF-A0A9R1ILJ6-F1
#
_entry.id   AF-A0A9R1ILJ6-F1
#
_cell.length_a   1.000
_cell.length_b   1.000
_cell.length_c   1.000
_cell.angle_alpha   90.00
_cell.angle_beta   90.00
_cell.angle_gamma   90.00
#
_symmetry.space_group_name_H-M   'P 1'
#
loop_
_entity.id
_entity.type
_entity.pdbx_description
1 polymer ?
#
loop_
_entity_poly.entity_id
_entity_poly.type
_entity_poly.pdbx_seq_one_letter_code
_entity_poly.pdbx_strand_id
1 'polypeptide(L)'
;MGDLDLKEFAKACKQDLLQEDARVDSSVLCSKWEARIADPNWHPFEVCMNDDGKEKEILLKDNVKLRELEEHGEEIYTLVTKALFEINEYNPSGRYPVPELWNYKDGRKATPEEAIEYILKSRKRKR
;
A
#
# COMPACT_ATOMS: atom_id res chain seq x y z
N MET A 1 1.87 -3.10 6.29
CA MET A 1 2.06 -3.44 4.87
C MET A 1 0.72 -3.76 4.27
N GLY A 2 0.45 -3.21 3.09
CA GLY A 2 -0.76 -3.49 2.32
C GLY A 2 -1.93 -2.56 2.63
N ASP A 3 -1.70 -1.45 3.34
CA ASP A 3 -2.74 -0.45 3.64
C ASP A 3 -2.51 0.80 2.80
N LEU A 4 -3.58 1.51 2.46
CA LEU A 4 -3.48 2.81 1.80
C LEU A 4 -3.35 3.89 2.86
N ASP A 5 -2.23 4.62 2.85
CA ASP A 5 -2.10 5.77 3.75
C ASP A 5 -3.05 6.88 3.28
N LEU A 6 -4.19 7.00 3.98
CA LEU A 6 -5.22 8.02 3.73
C LEU A 6 -4.63 9.43 3.62
N LYS A 7 -3.56 9.76 4.37
CA LYS A 7 -2.94 11.09 4.33
C LYS A 7 -2.16 11.29 3.04
N GLU A 8 -1.41 10.29 2.60
CA GLU A 8 -0.69 10.33 1.32
C GLU A 8 -1.68 10.32 0.15
N PHE A 9 -2.71 9.50 0.22
CA PHE A 9 -3.77 9.43 -0.79
C PHE A 9 -4.54 10.75 -0.92
N ALA A 10 -4.94 11.34 0.21
CA ALA A 10 -5.62 12.63 0.22
C ALA A 10 -4.70 13.80 -0.20
N LYS A 11 -3.37 13.63 -0.11
CA LYS A 11 -2.42 14.59 -0.65
C LYS A 11 -2.34 14.47 -2.17
N ALA A 12 -2.22 13.24 -2.69
CA ALA A 12 -2.23 12.97 -4.13
C ALA A 12 -3.51 13.48 -4.81
N CYS A 13 -4.68 13.21 -4.22
CA CYS A 13 -5.96 13.72 -4.73
C CYS A 13 -6.02 15.26 -4.83
N LYS A 14 -5.34 15.99 -3.93
CA LYS A 14 -5.32 17.47 -3.93
C LYS A 14 -4.34 18.06 -4.94
N GLN A 15 -3.32 17.28 -5.34
CA GLN A 15 -2.39 17.70 -6.39
C GLN A 15 -3.07 17.60 -7.76
N ASP A 16 -3.98 16.64 -7.95
CA ASP A 16 -4.78 16.48 -9.16
C ASP A 16 -6.06 17.34 -9.19
N LEU A 17 -6.60 17.72 -8.02
CA LEU A 17 -7.84 18.51 -7.89
C LEU A 17 -7.59 19.83 -7.14
N LEU A 18 -7.52 20.93 -7.88
CA LEU A 18 -7.33 22.31 -7.37
C LEU A 18 -8.51 22.90 -6.54
N GLN A 19 -9.44 22.12 -5.99
CA GLN A 19 -10.62 22.67 -5.29
C GLN A 19 -10.99 21.95 -3.97
N GLU A 20 -11.47 22.74 -3.00
CA GLU A 20 -11.83 22.33 -1.63
C GLU A 20 -12.88 21.20 -1.53
N ASP A 21 -13.66 20.93 -2.58
CA ASP A 21 -14.61 19.81 -2.66
C ASP A 21 -13.89 18.44 -2.72
N ALA A 22 -12.60 18.40 -3.07
CA ALA A 22 -11.81 17.18 -3.25
C ALA A 22 -11.58 16.35 -1.97
N ARG A 23 -11.74 16.92 -0.77
CA ARG A 23 -11.48 16.17 0.47
C ARG A 23 -12.50 15.07 0.72
N VAL A 24 -13.78 15.34 0.46
CA VAL A 24 -14.85 14.34 0.64
C VAL A 24 -14.70 13.23 -0.41
N ASP A 25 -14.39 13.61 -1.65
CA ASP A 25 -14.15 12.66 -2.75
C ASP A 25 -12.92 11.78 -2.52
N SER A 26 -11.84 12.33 -1.94
CA SER A 26 -10.61 11.55 -1.67
C SER A 26 -10.82 10.39 -0.70
N SER A 27 -11.65 10.57 0.33
CA SER A 27 -11.93 9.50 1.30
C SER A 27 -12.78 8.40 0.70
N VAL A 28 -13.79 8.77 -0.10
CA VAL A 28 -14.64 7.80 -0.81
C VAL A 28 -13.82 7.03 -1.84
N LEU A 29 -12.95 7.72 -2.57
CA LEU A 29 -12.06 7.09 -3.54
C LEU A 29 -11.04 6.17 -2.87
N CYS A 30 -10.44 6.57 -1.74
CA CYS A 30 -9.53 5.73 -0.96
C CYS A 30 -10.23 4.43 -0.53
N SER A 31 -11.40 4.53 0.12
CA SER A 31 -12.15 3.34 0.56
C SER A 31 -12.60 2.44 -0.59
N LYS A 32 -12.92 3.03 -1.76
CA LYS A 32 -13.22 2.25 -2.98
C LYS A 32 -12.01 1.42 -3.40
N TRP A 33 -10.80 1.98 -3.37
CA TRP A 33 -9.58 1.26 -3.72
C TRP A 33 -9.15 0.25 -2.66
N GLU A 34 -9.25 0.59 -1.37
CA GLU A 34 -9.02 -0.35 -0.27
C GLU A 34 -9.91 -1.59 -0.40
N ALA A 35 -11.22 -1.39 -0.63
CA ALA A 35 -12.17 -2.47 -0.83
C ALA A 35 -11.85 -3.31 -2.07
N ARG A 36 -11.34 -2.69 -3.14
CA ARG A 36 -10.89 -3.41 -4.33
C ARG A 36 -9.65 -4.25 -4.03
N ILE A 37 -8.63 -3.68 -3.40
CA ILE A 37 -7.41 -4.42 -3.05
C ILE A 37 -7.74 -5.63 -2.17
N ALA A 38 -8.66 -5.44 -1.21
CA ALA A 38 -9.13 -6.48 -0.31
C ALA A 38 -10.01 -7.56 -1.00
N ASP A 39 -10.51 -7.33 -2.21
CA ASP A 39 -11.31 -8.30 -2.97
C ASP A 39 -10.42 -9.46 -3.46
N PRO A 40 -10.63 -10.71 -2.99
CA PRO A 40 -9.87 -11.86 -3.44
C PRO A 40 -10.09 -12.20 -4.91
N ASN A 41 -11.21 -11.77 -5.50
CA ASN A 41 -11.50 -11.99 -6.92
C ASN A 41 -10.73 -11.03 -7.84
N TRP A 42 -10.10 -10.00 -7.28
CA TRP A 42 -9.28 -9.08 -8.05
C TRP A 42 -7.80 -9.36 -7.86
N HIS A 43 -7.26 -10.25 -8.69
CA HIS A 43 -5.84 -10.58 -8.68
C HIS A 43 -5.22 -10.24 -10.05
N PRO A 44 -4.90 -8.95 -10.31
CA PRO A 44 -4.43 -8.49 -11.62
C PRO A 44 -2.92 -8.73 -11.80
N PHE A 45 -2.43 -9.91 -11.43
CA PHE A 45 -1.02 -10.29 -11.52
C PHE A 45 -0.81 -11.36 -12.58
N GLU A 46 0.33 -11.27 -13.26
CA GLU A 46 0.84 -12.28 -14.18
C GLU A 46 2.27 -12.64 -13.78
N VAL A 47 2.61 -13.93 -13.87
CA VAL A 47 3.97 -14.39 -13.60
C VAL A 47 4.78 -14.30 -14.88
N CYS A 48 5.86 -13.55 -14.85
CA CYS A 48 6.84 -13.44 -15.93
C CYS A 48 8.23 -13.88 -15.43
N MET A 49 9.05 -14.40 -16.35
CA MET A 49 10.45 -14.69 -16.05
C MET A 49 11.29 -13.42 -16.24
N ASN A 50 12.10 -13.11 -15.23
CA ASN A 50 13.12 -12.07 -15.32
C ASN A 50 14.33 -12.57 -16.13
N ASP A 51 15.22 -11.66 -16.50
CA ASP A 51 16.49 -11.98 -17.19
C ASP A 51 17.36 -13.00 -16.43
N ASP A 52 17.19 -13.07 -15.10
CA ASP A 52 17.87 -14.04 -14.21
C ASP A 52 17.18 -15.41 -14.12
N GLY A 53 16.12 -15.66 -14.91
CA GLY A 53 15.35 -16.90 -14.88
C GLY A 53 14.48 -17.09 -13.62
N LYS A 54 14.28 -16.03 -12.83
CA LYS A 54 13.41 -16.03 -11.65
C LYS A 54 12.00 -15.57 -12.03
N GLU A 55 11.00 -16.24 -11.48
CA GLU A 55 9.61 -15.83 -11.57
C GLU A 55 9.38 -14.51 -10.81
N LYS A 56 8.66 -13.59 -11.43
CA LYS A 56 8.25 -12.32 -10.84
C LYS A 56 6.82 -12.01 -11.26
N GLU A 57 6.05 -11.54 -10.30
CA GLU A 57 4.72 -11.04 -10.55
C GLU A 57 4.78 -9.62 -11.10
N ILE A 58 4.11 -9.40 -12.23
CA ILE A 58 3.90 -8.11 -12.84
C ILE A 58 2.40 -7.82 -12.94
N LEU A 59 2.03 -6.54 -13.00
CA LEU A 59 0.63 -6.16 -13.16
C LEU A 59 0.17 -6.34 -14.60
N LEU A 60 -1.04 -6.90 -14.76
CA LEU A 60 -1.71 -7.06 -16.05
C LEU A 60 -2.11 -5.71 -16.64
N LYS A 61 -1.38 -5.22 -17.64
CA LYS A 61 -1.62 -3.91 -18.28
C LYS A 61 -3.06 -3.73 -18.80
N ASP A 62 -3.68 -4.79 -19.30
CA ASP A 62 -5.04 -4.72 -19.88
C ASP A 62 -6.16 -4.77 -18.83
N ASN A 63 -5.82 -4.90 -17.54
CA ASN A 63 -6.82 -4.99 -16.48
C ASN A 63 -7.68 -3.71 -16.44
N VAL A 64 -8.99 -3.87 -16.59
CA VAL A 64 -9.95 -2.76 -16.65
C VAL A 64 -9.85 -1.86 -15.41
N LYS A 65 -9.66 -2.44 -14.22
CA LYS A 65 -9.54 -1.67 -12.98
C LYS A 65 -8.20 -0.94 -12.90
N LEU A 66 -7.11 -1.48 -13.45
CA LEU A 66 -5.83 -0.75 -13.48
C LEU A 66 -5.87 0.44 -14.46
N ARG A 67 -6.59 0.31 -15.58
CA ARG A 67 -6.83 1.46 -16.50
C ARG A 67 -7.65 2.57 -15.85
N GLU A 68 -8.69 2.22 -15.10
CA GLU A 68 -9.44 3.21 -14.29
C GLU A 68 -8.54 3.90 -13.25
N LEU A 69 -7.57 3.18 -12.70
CA LEU A 69 -6.61 3.74 -11.76
C LEU A 69 -5.67 4.77 -12.40
N GLU A 70 -5.26 4.55 -13.65
CA GLU A 70 -4.41 5.49 -14.41
C GLU A 70 -5.10 6.84 -14.66
N GLU A 71 -6.44 6.86 -14.78
CA GLU A 71 -7.23 8.09 -14.94
C GLU A 71 -7.19 8.99 -13.69
N HIS A 72 -6.84 8.42 -12.54
CA HIS A 72 -6.73 9.15 -11.27
C HIS A 72 -5.34 9.74 -11.01
N GLY A 73 -4.41 9.67 -11.98
CA GLY A 73 -3.08 10.26 -11.87
C GLY A 73 -2.01 9.29 -11.37
N GLU A 74 -0.75 9.61 -11.68
CA GLU A 74 0.41 8.74 -11.42
C GLU A 74 0.67 8.53 -9.91
N GLU A 75 0.43 9.56 -9.09
CA GLU A 75 0.62 9.46 -7.64
C GLU A 75 -0.36 8.48 -7.01
N ILE A 76 -1.65 8.56 -7.37
CA ILE A 76 -2.69 7.63 -6.89
C ILE A 76 -2.42 6.22 -7.42
N TYR A 77 -2.04 6.10 -8.69
CA TYR A 77 -1.67 4.81 -9.27
C TYR A 77 -0.52 4.15 -8.51
N THR A 78 0.53 4.90 -8.19
CA THR A 78 1.70 4.41 -7.46
C THR A 78 1.34 3.95 -6.04
N LEU A 79 0.50 4.70 -5.33
CA LEU A 79 0.05 4.33 -3.98
C LEU A 79 -0.79 3.05 -3.98
N VAL A 80 -1.77 2.95 -4.87
CA VAL A 80 -2.68 1.79 -4.97
C VAL A 80 -1.95 0.54 -5.43
N THR A 81 -1.08 0.65 -6.44
CA THR A 81 -0.30 -0.50 -6.91
C THR A 81 0.71 -0.96 -5.86
N LYS A 82 1.37 -0.04 -5.14
CA LYS A 82 2.24 -0.39 -4.02
C LYS A 82 1.49 -1.17 -2.93
N ALA A 83 0.34 -0.69 -2.49
CA ALA A 83 -0.47 -1.39 -1.50
C ALA A 83 -0.93 -2.77 -1.99
N LEU A 84 -1.28 -2.88 -3.29
CA LEU A 84 -1.66 -4.14 -3.92
C LEU A 84 -0.50 -5.16 -3.96
N PHE A 85 0.72 -4.72 -4.29
CA PHE A 85 1.93 -5.55 -4.23
C PHE A 85 2.23 -6.00 -2.80
N GLU A 86 2.18 -5.08 -1.83
CA GLU A 86 2.40 -5.40 -0.42
C GLU A 86 1.38 -6.42 0.11
N ILE A 87 0.10 -6.30 -0.25
CA ILE A 87 -0.89 -7.34 0.13
C ILE A 87 -0.54 -8.69 -0.50
N ASN A 88 -0.11 -8.70 -1.76
CA ASN A 88 0.22 -9.95 -2.42
C ASN A 88 1.47 -10.63 -1.81
N GLU A 89 2.45 -9.85 -1.38
CA GLU A 89 3.67 -10.36 -0.75
C GLU A 89 3.40 -10.86 0.69
N TYR A 90 2.64 -10.10 1.48
CA TYR A 90 2.50 -10.37 2.92
C TYR A 90 1.30 -11.25 3.26
N ASN A 91 0.22 -11.18 2.49
CA ASN A 91 -1.02 -11.89 2.78
C ASN A 91 -1.85 -12.17 1.51
N PRO A 92 -1.33 -12.97 0.56
CA PRO A 92 -1.98 -13.18 -0.74
C PRO A 92 -3.36 -13.82 -0.62
N SER A 93 -3.56 -14.71 0.36
CA SER A 93 -4.86 -15.39 0.56
C SER A 93 -5.83 -14.57 1.40
N GLY A 94 -5.36 -13.88 2.45
CA GLY A 94 -6.23 -13.17 3.37
C GLY A 94 -6.62 -11.77 2.88
N ARG A 95 -5.80 -11.14 2.04
CA ARG A 95 -6.07 -9.83 1.41
C ARG A 95 -6.40 -8.70 2.41
N TYR A 96 -5.93 -8.82 3.64
CA TYR A 96 -5.99 -7.76 4.65
C TYR A 96 -4.59 -7.24 4.99
N PRO A 97 -4.46 -5.94 5.32
CA PRO A 97 -3.19 -5.37 5.73
C PRO A 97 -2.59 -6.07 6.95
N VAL A 98 -1.28 -6.28 6.93
CA VAL A 98 -0.55 -6.89 8.05
C VAL A 98 0.19 -5.78 8.82
N PRO A 99 -0.07 -5.61 10.12
CA PRO A 99 0.69 -4.67 10.95
C PRO A 99 2.16 -5.06 11.02
N GLU A 100 3.06 -4.10 10.78
CA GLU A 100 4.50 -4.29 10.92
C GLU A 100 5.11 -3.26 11.86
N LEU A 101 6.13 -3.68 12.61
CA LEU A 101 6.96 -2.77 13.39
C LEU A 101 7.91 -2.03 12.45
N TRP A 102 7.84 -0.70 12.48
CA TRP A 102 8.61 0.16 11.60
C TRP A 102 9.63 1.00 12.37
N ASN A 103 10.88 1.01 11.91
CA ASN A 103 11.89 1.93 12.39
C ASN A 103 11.82 3.21 11.54
N TYR A 104 11.14 4.23 12.08
CA TYR A 104 11.00 5.54 11.42
C TYR A 104 12.32 6.31 11.25
N LYS A 105 13.38 5.98 12.01
CA LYS A 105 14.69 6.64 11.85
C LYS A 105 15.41 6.15 10.60
N ASP A 106 15.35 4.84 10.39
CA ASP A 106 16.07 4.17 9.30
C ASP A 106 15.18 3.93 8.07
N GLY A 107 13.89 4.25 8.16
CA GLY A 107 12.93 4.10 7.06
C GLY A 107 12.76 2.64 6.61
N ARG A 108 12.87 1.69 7.53
CA ARG A 108 12.76 0.25 7.24
C ARG A 108 12.02 -0.50 8.34
N LYS A 109 11.67 -1.76 8.06
CA LYS A 109 11.17 -2.70 9.07
C LYS A 109 12.11 -2.75 10.27
N ALA A 110 11.54 -2.65 11.45
CA ALA A 110 12.28 -2.74 12.70
C ALA A 110 12.78 -4.16 12.91
N THR A 111 14.01 -4.32 13.39
CA THR A 111 14.53 -5.64 13.76
C THR A 111 13.97 -6.07 15.12
N PRO A 112 13.98 -7.38 15.43
CA PRO A 112 13.59 -7.86 16.75
C PRO A 112 14.41 -7.21 17.89
N GLU A 113 15.69 -6.96 17.67
CA GLU A 113 16.57 -6.30 18.63
C GLU A 113 16.13 -4.86 18.91
N GLU A 114 15.80 -4.09 17.87
CA GLU A 114 15.28 -2.72 18.00
C GLU A 114 13.95 -2.69 18.76
N ALA A 115 13.06 -3.66 18.49
CA ALA A 115 11.79 -3.79 19.18
C ALA A 115 11.98 -4.12 20.68
N ILE A 116 12.87 -5.07 21.00
CA ILE A 116 13.20 -5.42 22.38
C ILE A 116 13.82 -4.22 23.11
N GLU A 117 14.77 -3.52 22.48
CA GLU A 117 15.41 -2.35 23.06
C GLU A 117 14.40 -1.24 23.36
N TYR A 118 13.44 -1.00 22.45
CA TYR A 118 12.36 -0.05 22.64
C TYR A 118 11.46 -0.43 23.83
N ILE A 119 11.08 -1.70 23.97
CA ILE A 119 10.27 -2.20 25.09
C ILE A 119 11.02 -2.03 26.42
N LEU A 120 12.31 -2.33 26.46
CA LEU A 120 13.12 -2.18 27.67
C LEU A 120 13.29 -0.70 28.08
N LYS A 121 13.51 0.20 27.12
CA LYS A 121 13.62 1.65 27.37
C LYS A 121 12.29 2.26 27.83
N SER A 122 11.17 1.88 27.22
CA SER A 122 9.84 2.41 27.57
C SER A 122 9.41 2.02 28.99
N ARG A 123 9.77 0.82 29.47
CA ARG A 123 9.54 0.40 30.86
C ARG A 123 10.36 1.19 31.88
N LYS A 124 11.59 1.59 31.55
CA LYS A 124 12.45 2.41 32.42
C LYS A 124 11.96 3.85 32.55
N ARG A 125 11.22 4.37 31.55
CA ARG A 125 10.63 5.73 31.58
C ARG A 125 9.30 5.84 32.33
N LYS A 126 8.64 4.71 32.65
CA LYS A 126 7.38 4.68 33.42
C LYS A 126 7.59 4.52 34.93
N ARG A 127 8.83 4.64 35.41
CA ARG A 127 9.20 4.59 36.83
C ARG A 127 9.69 5.95 37.30
#